data_AF-A0A9W9Z941-F1
#
_entry.id   AF-A0A9W9Z941-F1
#
_cell.length_a   1.000
_cell.length_b   1.000
_cell.length_c   1.000
_cell.angle_alpha   90.00
_cell.angle_beta   90.00
_cell.angle_gamma   90.00
#
_symmetry.space_group_name_H-M   'P 1'
#
loop_
_entity.id
_entity.type
_entity.pdbx_description
1 polymer ?
#
loop_
_entity_poly.entity_id
_entity_poly.type
_entity_poly.pdbx_seq_one_letter_code
_entity_poly.pdbx_strand_id
1 'polypeptide(L)'
;MESGEKQNQDIGFRNIRWTHPIGRVRLKQQPSGEPTVWLVYQCQQSQKLNLETNKIKTLASGIFDGLTQLKELALKENVLQTLPPEIFHRLTKLESLDLDNNKLITLPQGIFDGLANLTALALKENVLQTLPPEIFHRLTKLEELDLDNNKLITLPQGIFDGLANLTAL
;
A
#
# COMPACT_ATOMS: atom_id res chain seq x y z
N MET A 1 30.89 -10.00 22.60
CA MET A 1 29.42 -10.12 22.74
C MET A 1 28.91 -8.70 22.71
N GLU A 2 28.31 -8.27 21.60
CA GLU A 2 27.64 -6.98 21.53
C GLU A 2 26.39 -7.18 20.66
N SER A 3 25.28 -7.36 21.36
CA SER A 3 23.93 -7.36 20.82
C SER A 3 23.54 -5.92 20.53
N GLY A 4 23.72 -5.50 19.27
CA GLY A 4 23.11 -4.27 18.77
C GLY A 4 21.64 -4.49 18.48
N GLU A 5 20.77 -4.10 19.40
CA GLU A 5 19.32 -4.07 19.21
C GLU A 5 18.97 -3.20 17.98
N LYS A 6 18.25 -3.81 17.03
CA LYS A 6 17.76 -3.14 15.82
C LYS A 6 16.65 -2.17 16.20
N GLN A 7 16.92 -0.87 16.04
CA GLN A 7 15.93 0.19 16.22
C GLN A 7 14.69 -0.04 15.33
N ASN A 8 13.51 0.12 15.95
CA ASN A 8 12.21 0.16 15.30
C ASN A 8 12.16 1.27 14.25
N GLN A 9 11.96 0.91 12.98
CA GLN A 9 11.71 1.87 11.90
C GLN A 9 10.21 2.15 11.81
N ASP A 10 9.69 2.98 12.72
CA ASP A 10 8.40 3.64 12.56
C ASP A 10 8.56 4.83 11.61
N ILE A 11 7.90 4.79 10.45
CA ILE A 11 7.91 5.90 9.48
C ILE A 11 6.82 6.92 9.81
N GLY A 12 7.10 7.81 10.76
CA GLY A 12 6.23 8.95 11.10
C GLY A 12 6.71 10.25 10.43
N PHE A 13 6.09 10.65 9.33
CA PHE A 13 6.41 11.91 8.64
C PHE A 13 5.41 13.01 9.01
N ARG A 14 5.65 13.73 10.12
CA ARG A 14 4.88 14.93 10.50
C ARG A 14 5.56 16.18 9.93
N ASN A 15 4.89 16.90 9.03
CA ASN A 15 5.18 18.27 8.53
C ASN A 15 6.21 18.47 7.40
N ILE A 16 5.85 18.41 6.09
CA ILE A 16 6.61 19.13 5.04
C ILE A 16 5.70 19.64 3.88
N ARG A 17 5.92 20.90 3.44
CA ARG A 17 5.37 21.56 2.22
C ARG A 17 6.40 21.49 1.06
N TRP A 18 5.95 21.31 -0.18
CA TRP A 18 6.78 20.90 -1.35
C TRP A 18 7.09 22.03 -2.37
N THR A 19 8.36 22.16 -2.83
CA THR A 19 8.74 22.92 -4.05
C THR A 19 10.04 22.39 -4.74
N HIS A 20 9.92 21.91 -5.99
CA HIS A 20 10.83 21.88 -7.20
C HIS A 20 12.40 21.78 -7.12
N PRO A 21 13.16 21.36 -8.19
CA PRO A 21 13.08 20.13 -9.00
C PRO A 21 14.44 19.42 -9.37
N ILE A 22 14.32 18.14 -9.81
CA ILE A 22 15.21 17.28 -10.68
C ILE A 22 16.49 16.60 -10.12
N GLY A 23 16.57 15.26 -10.29
CA GLY A 23 17.83 14.49 -10.43
C GLY A 23 17.85 13.08 -9.82
N ARG A 24 17.98 12.02 -10.63
CA ARG A 24 18.06 10.58 -10.24
C ARG A 24 19.17 10.28 -9.22
N VAL A 25 18.91 9.61 -8.08
CA VAL A 25 19.96 8.88 -7.32
C VAL A 25 19.44 7.66 -6.53
N ARG A 26 20.21 6.56 -6.61
CA ARG A 26 20.18 5.31 -5.83
C ARG A 26 20.32 5.56 -4.31
N LEU A 27 19.60 4.79 -3.50
CA LEU A 27 19.70 4.76 -2.03
C LEU A 27 21.11 4.32 -1.57
N LYS A 28 22.07 5.25 -1.50
CA LYS A 28 23.22 5.15 -0.59
C LYS A 28 23.30 6.44 0.21
N GLN A 29 23.34 6.26 1.53
CA GLN A 29 23.37 7.29 2.57
C GLN A 29 24.27 8.47 2.21
N GLN A 30 23.75 9.70 2.35
CA GLN A 30 24.54 10.93 2.43
C GLN A 30 23.95 11.93 3.43
N PRO A 31 24.79 12.83 3.99
CA PRO A 31 24.60 13.39 5.32
C PRO A 31 23.88 14.74 5.26
N SER A 32 22.56 14.75 5.42
CA SER A 32 21.81 15.97 5.78
C SER A 32 20.46 15.74 6.46
N GLY A 33 20.18 14.52 6.93
CA GLY A 33 19.19 14.31 7.99
C GLY A 33 17.71 14.26 7.61
N GLU A 34 17.29 14.32 6.34
CA GLU A 34 15.86 14.07 6.00
C GLU A 34 15.66 13.07 4.83
N PRO A 35 15.39 11.79 5.13
CA PRO A 35 15.12 10.72 4.15
C PRO A 35 13.84 10.92 3.32
N THR A 36 12.90 11.72 3.81
CA THR A 36 11.50 11.77 3.35
C THR A 36 11.28 12.55 2.07
N VAL A 37 12.02 13.64 1.89
CA VAL A 37 11.75 14.64 0.86
C VAL A 37 11.98 14.09 -0.55
N TRP A 38 12.95 13.17 -0.69
CA TRP A 38 13.29 12.56 -1.99
C TRP A 38 12.26 11.55 -2.48
N LEU A 39 11.64 10.77 -1.58
CA LEU A 39 10.67 9.72 -1.93
C LEU A 39 9.37 10.31 -2.49
N VAL A 40 8.86 11.36 -1.86
CA VAL A 40 7.63 12.03 -2.32
C VAL A 40 7.85 12.73 -3.66
N TYR A 41 9.04 13.32 -3.87
CA TYR A 41 9.36 14.02 -5.11
C TYR A 41 9.47 13.10 -6.33
N GLN A 42 9.99 11.88 -6.15
CA GLN A 42 9.99 10.87 -7.21
C GLN A 42 8.58 10.38 -7.49
N CYS A 43 7.79 10.09 -6.45
CA CYS A 43 6.42 9.60 -6.57
C CYS A 43 5.49 10.58 -7.31
N GLN A 44 5.64 11.89 -7.12
CA GLN A 44 4.76 12.88 -7.75
C GLN A 44 5.00 13.07 -9.26
N GLN A 45 6.21 12.78 -9.76
CA GLN A 45 6.52 12.83 -11.19
C GLN A 45 6.27 11.51 -11.91
N SER A 46 6.57 10.38 -11.27
CA SER A 46 6.28 9.06 -11.85
C SER A 46 4.82 8.67 -11.69
N GLN A 47 4.11 9.28 -10.73
CA GLN A 47 2.84 8.77 -10.19
C GLN A 47 2.98 7.35 -9.65
N LYS A 48 4.19 6.96 -9.25
CA LYS A 48 4.52 5.62 -8.74
C LYS A 48 5.34 5.73 -7.48
N LEU A 49 4.91 5.08 -6.40
CA LEU A 49 5.66 4.95 -5.15
C LEU A 49 6.01 3.48 -4.96
N ASN A 50 7.30 3.17 -5.09
CA ASN A 50 7.83 1.84 -4.79
C ASN A 50 8.50 1.85 -3.41
N LEU A 51 7.97 1.03 -2.51
CA LEU A 51 8.47 0.75 -1.16
C LEU A 51 8.71 -0.76 -0.97
N GLU A 52 8.90 -1.50 -2.06
CA GLU A 52 9.04 -2.95 -2.07
C GLU A 52 10.34 -3.43 -1.40
N THR A 53 10.35 -4.69 -0.96
CA THR A 53 11.54 -5.39 -0.44
C THR A 53 12.23 -4.60 0.68
N ASN A 54 11.42 -4.06 1.59
CA ASN A 54 11.87 -3.37 2.79
C ASN A 54 11.52 -4.19 4.04
N LYS A 55 11.62 -3.57 5.22
CA LYS A 55 11.27 -4.19 6.51
C LYS A 55 10.21 -3.39 7.24
N ILE A 56 9.31 -2.75 6.47
CA ILE A 56 8.25 -1.91 7.01
C ILE A 56 7.29 -2.82 7.78
N LYS A 57 7.17 -2.56 9.09
CA LYS A 57 6.25 -3.28 9.99
C LYS A 57 4.93 -2.53 10.16
N THR A 58 5.02 -1.21 10.16
CA THR A 58 3.94 -0.28 10.49
C THR A 58 3.96 0.88 9.51
N LEU A 59 2.77 1.33 9.13
CA LEU A 59 2.56 2.56 8.38
C LEU A 59 1.85 3.56 9.29
N ALA A 60 2.29 4.80 9.31
CA ALA A 60 1.56 5.85 10.03
C ALA A 60 0.24 6.17 9.33
N SER A 61 -0.79 6.48 10.11
CA SER A 61 -2.05 6.98 9.54
C SER A 61 -1.81 8.24 8.71
N GLY A 62 -2.49 8.34 7.56
CA GLY A 62 -2.40 9.48 6.64
C GLY A 62 -1.06 9.64 5.91
N ILE A 63 -0.14 8.65 5.98
CA ILE A 63 1.19 8.77 5.35
C ILE A 63 1.12 8.99 3.82
N PHE A 64 0.04 8.58 3.17
CA PHE A 64 -0.16 8.74 1.73
C PHE A 64 -1.14 9.87 1.37
N ASP A 65 -1.66 10.64 2.33
CA ASP A 65 -2.72 11.64 2.10
C ASP A 65 -2.31 12.74 1.11
N GLY A 66 -1.02 13.10 1.07
CA GLY A 66 -0.47 14.08 0.14
C GLY A 66 -0.29 13.56 -1.30
N LEU A 67 -0.35 12.24 -1.52
CA LEU A 67 -0.02 11.58 -2.79
C LEU A 67 -1.25 11.40 -3.68
N THR A 68 -2.11 12.42 -3.76
CA THR A 68 -3.40 12.36 -4.49
C THR A 68 -3.30 12.10 -5.99
N GLN A 69 -2.09 12.24 -6.57
CA GLN A 69 -1.82 11.98 -7.98
C GLN A 69 -1.18 10.59 -8.23
N LEU A 70 -1.01 9.78 -7.18
CA LEU A 70 -0.40 8.47 -7.27
C LEU A 70 -1.28 7.51 -8.06
N LYS A 71 -0.67 6.79 -9.00
CA LYS A 71 -1.26 5.74 -9.83
C LYS A 71 -0.82 4.35 -9.41
N GLU A 72 0.42 4.18 -8.96
CA GLU A 72 0.92 2.87 -8.55
C GLU A 72 1.57 2.94 -7.17
N LEU A 73 1.16 2.05 -6.27
CA LEU A 73 1.73 1.91 -4.94
C LEU A 73 2.18 0.47 -4.75
N ALA A 74 3.48 0.29 -4.57
CA ALA A 74 4.06 -1.03 -4.34
C ALA A 74 4.64 -1.11 -2.93
N LEU A 75 4.06 -2.00 -2.12
CA LEU A 75 4.41 -2.30 -0.72
C LEU A 75 4.81 -3.77 -0.55
N LYS A 76 5.02 -4.48 -1.66
CA LYS A 76 5.40 -5.90 -1.73
C LYS A 76 6.63 -6.23 -0.90
N GLU A 77 6.72 -7.47 -0.40
CA GLU A 77 7.90 -7.99 0.31
C GLU A 77 8.30 -7.12 1.51
N ASN A 78 7.31 -6.73 2.31
CA ASN A 78 7.50 -6.10 3.61
C ASN A 78 7.05 -7.06 4.73
N VAL A 79 6.92 -6.54 5.95
CA VAL A 79 6.49 -7.31 7.12
C VAL A 79 5.27 -6.66 7.78
N LEU A 80 4.40 -6.06 6.97
CA LEU A 80 3.17 -5.42 7.43
C LEU A 80 2.24 -6.48 8.01
N GLN A 81 1.81 -6.27 9.26
CA GLN A 81 0.84 -7.15 9.93
C GLN A 81 -0.58 -6.56 9.92
N THR A 82 -0.66 -5.23 9.90
CA THR A 82 -1.90 -4.47 9.90
C THR A 82 -1.74 -3.25 9.01
N LEU A 83 -2.87 -2.69 8.56
CA LEU A 83 -2.94 -1.42 7.88
C LEU A 83 -3.81 -0.45 8.70
N PRO A 84 -3.40 0.81 8.88
CA PRO A 84 -4.28 1.82 9.44
C PRO A 84 -5.57 1.93 8.63
N PRO A 85 -6.72 2.16 9.29
CA PRO A 85 -7.95 2.51 8.60
C PRO A 85 -7.73 3.72 7.69
N GLU A 86 -8.44 3.74 6.57
CA GLU A 86 -8.43 4.86 5.61
C GLU A 86 -7.06 5.19 5.00
N ILE A 87 -6.00 4.38 5.17
CA ILE A 87 -4.65 4.73 4.70
C ILE A 87 -4.56 5.04 3.20
N PHE A 88 -5.50 4.52 2.39
CA PHE A 88 -5.57 4.75 0.95
C PHE A 88 -6.70 5.68 0.50
N HIS A 89 -7.50 6.26 1.41
CA HIS A 89 -8.75 6.94 1.07
C HIS A 89 -8.58 8.15 0.12
N ARG A 90 -7.42 8.82 0.14
CA ARG A 90 -7.12 9.96 -0.75
C ARG A 90 -6.51 9.57 -2.10
N LEU A 91 -6.16 8.31 -2.30
CA LEU A 91 -5.50 7.81 -3.51
C LEU A 91 -6.50 7.54 -4.63
N THR A 92 -7.36 8.52 -4.91
CA THR A 92 -8.48 8.41 -5.86
C THR A 92 -8.05 8.14 -7.31
N LYS A 93 -6.77 8.36 -7.64
CA LYS A 93 -6.17 8.08 -8.95
C LYS A 93 -5.36 6.80 -9.00
N LEU A 94 -5.34 6.02 -7.91
CA LEU A 94 -4.58 4.77 -7.87
C LEU A 94 -5.20 3.76 -8.84
N GLU A 95 -4.35 3.19 -9.68
CA GLU A 95 -4.65 2.19 -10.69
C GLU A 95 -4.10 0.82 -10.26
N SER A 96 -2.94 0.78 -9.59
CA SER A 96 -2.33 -0.46 -9.08
C SER A 96 -1.90 -0.35 -7.61
N LEU A 97 -2.26 -1.36 -6.83
CA LEU A 97 -1.85 -1.54 -5.44
C LEU A 97 -1.28 -2.95 -5.24
N ASP A 98 0.00 -3.03 -4.91
CA ASP A 98 0.68 -4.29 -4.60
C ASP A 98 1.01 -4.39 -3.11
N LEU A 99 0.38 -5.34 -2.42
CA LEU A 99 0.58 -5.69 -1.02
C LEU A 99 1.08 -7.13 -0.84
N ASP A 100 1.60 -7.74 -1.91
CA ASP A 100 2.04 -9.13 -1.92
C ASP A 100 3.14 -9.42 -0.90
N ASN A 101 3.20 -10.67 -0.46
CA ASN A 101 4.25 -11.20 0.42
C ASN A 101 4.50 -10.32 1.65
N ASN A 102 3.40 -9.92 2.30
CA ASN A 102 3.41 -9.29 3.60
C ASN A 102 2.98 -10.30 4.67
N LYS A 103 2.52 -9.84 5.84
CA LYS A 103 2.03 -10.68 6.94
C LYS A 103 0.66 -10.20 7.42
N LEU A 104 -0.16 -9.65 6.51
CA LEU A 104 -1.47 -9.11 6.83
C LEU A 104 -2.39 -10.24 7.30
N ILE A 105 -2.97 -10.06 8.49
CA ILE A 105 -3.87 -11.04 9.13
C ILE A 105 -5.33 -10.70 8.85
N THR A 106 -5.64 -9.40 8.82
CA THR A 106 -6.97 -8.84 8.53
C THR A 106 -6.81 -7.56 7.71
N LEU A 107 -7.90 -7.14 7.08
CA LEU A 107 -8.01 -5.85 6.40
C LEU A 107 -9.09 -5.02 7.11
N PRO A 108 -8.87 -3.71 7.34
CA PRO A 108 -9.93 -2.83 7.84
C PRO A 108 -11.12 -2.82 6.88
N GLN A 109 -12.33 -2.67 7.44
CA GLN A 109 -13.53 -2.48 6.62
C GLN A 109 -13.40 -1.18 5.80
N GLY A 110 -13.80 -1.24 4.52
CA GLY A 110 -13.78 -0.08 3.62
C GLY A 110 -12.38 0.42 3.25
N ILE A 111 -11.31 -0.34 3.51
CA ILE A 111 -9.92 0.08 3.27
C ILE A 111 -9.64 0.49 1.81
N PHE A 112 -10.43 -0.02 0.87
CA PHE A 112 -10.30 0.25 -0.57
C PHE A 112 -11.40 1.17 -1.13
N ASP A 113 -12.33 1.68 -0.31
CA ASP A 113 -13.51 2.42 -0.80
C ASP A 113 -13.18 3.68 -1.59
N GLY A 114 -12.03 4.32 -1.31
CA GLY A 114 -11.55 5.50 -2.01
C GLY A 114 -10.89 5.22 -3.37
N LEU A 115 -10.66 3.95 -3.72
CA LEU A 115 -9.85 3.53 -4.86
C LEU A 115 -10.69 3.28 -6.12
N ALA A 116 -11.51 4.25 -6.50
CA ALA A 116 -12.48 4.14 -7.60
C ALA A 116 -11.84 3.90 -9.00
N ASN A 117 -10.53 4.08 -9.14
CA ASN A 117 -9.80 3.85 -10.39
C ASN A 117 -8.90 2.61 -10.36
N LEU A 118 -8.93 1.81 -9.29
CA LEU A 118 -8.06 0.65 -9.15
C LEU A 118 -8.44 -0.42 -10.18
N THR A 119 -7.44 -0.87 -10.94
CA THR A 119 -7.56 -1.94 -11.95
C THR A 119 -6.85 -3.22 -11.50
N ALA A 120 -5.80 -3.11 -10.67
CA ALA A 120 -5.05 -4.25 -10.14
C ALA A 120 -4.84 -4.15 -8.62
N LEU A 121 -5.20 -5.23 -7.91
CA LEU A 121 -4.99 -5.38 -6.47
C LEU A 121 -4.31 -6.72 -6.18
N ALA A 122 -3.07 -6.67 -5.68
CA ALA A 122 -2.31 -7.85 -5.29
C ALA A 122 -2.25 -7.98 -3.76
N LEU A 123 -2.75 -9.09 -3.23
CA LEU A 123 -2.79 -9.42 -1.79
C LEU A 123 -2.22 -10.83 -1.53
N LYS A 124 -1.51 -11.40 -2.51
CA LYS A 124 -0.98 -12.76 -2.48
C LYS A 124 0.05 -12.94 -1.38
N GLU A 125 0.18 -14.17 -0.88
CA GLU A 125 1.21 -14.55 0.11
C GLU A 125 1.15 -13.72 1.40
N ASN A 126 -0.07 -13.32 1.79
CA ASN A 126 -0.37 -12.82 3.12
C ASN A 126 -0.89 -13.95 4.02
N VAL A 127 -1.44 -13.62 5.18
CA VAL A 127 -2.02 -14.58 6.13
C VAL A 127 -3.46 -14.22 6.48
N LEU A 128 -4.18 -13.65 5.50
CA LEU A 128 -5.57 -13.23 5.67
C LEU A 128 -6.44 -14.46 5.97
N GLN A 129 -7.17 -14.42 7.09
CA GLN A 129 -8.05 -15.51 7.53
C GLN A 129 -9.51 -15.29 7.13
N THR A 130 -9.90 -14.02 7.06
CA THR A 130 -11.24 -13.58 6.69
C THR A 130 -11.15 -12.28 5.90
N LEU A 131 -12.15 -12.00 5.08
CA LEU A 131 -12.35 -10.71 4.44
C LEU A 131 -13.62 -10.05 4.99
N PRO A 132 -13.61 -8.74 5.28
CA PRO A 132 -14.83 -8.00 5.57
C PRO A 132 -15.85 -8.13 4.42
N PRO A 133 -17.16 -8.16 4.74
CA PRO A 133 -18.20 -8.05 3.71
C PRO A 133 -18.01 -6.79 2.88
N GLU A 134 -18.36 -6.86 1.60
CA GLU A 134 -18.35 -5.73 0.67
C GLU A 134 -16.97 -5.05 0.47
N ILE A 135 -15.85 -5.63 0.94
CA ILE A 135 -14.53 -4.99 0.90
C ILE A 135 -14.07 -4.55 -0.50
N PHE A 136 -14.61 -5.17 -1.56
CA PHE A 136 -14.30 -4.83 -2.95
C PHE A 136 -15.44 -4.13 -3.70
N HIS A 137 -16.59 -3.85 -3.07
CA HIS A 137 -17.80 -3.44 -3.80
C HIS A 137 -17.67 -2.10 -4.53
N ARG A 138 -16.76 -1.23 -4.07
CA ARG A 138 -16.46 0.07 -4.71
C ARG A 138 -15.45 -0.02 -5.86
N LEU A 139 -14.78 -1.15 -6.03
CA LEU A 139 -13.72 -1.34 -7.03
C LEU A 139 -14.30 -1.71 -8.41
N THR A 140 -15.19 -0.85 -8.90
CA THR A 140 -15.96 -1.08 -10.14
C THR A 140 -15.13 -1.21 -11.41
N LYS A 141 -13.85 -0.82 -11.36
CA LYS A 141 -12.88 -0.93 -12.48
C LYS A 141 -11.85 -2.03 -12.27
N LEU A 142 -11.94 -2.82 -11.20
CA LEU A 142 -10.96 -3.86 -10.92
C LEU A 142 -11.01 -4.94 -12.00
N GLU A 143 -9.86 -5.22 -12.59
CA GLU A 143 -9.66 -6.20 -13.64
C GLU A 143 -8.91 -7.42 -13.11
N GLU A 144 -7.98 -7.20 -12.17
CA GLU A 144 -7.11 -8.21 -11.57
C GLU A 144 -7.15 -8.12 -10.04
N LEU A 145 -7.47 -9.25 -9.40
CA LEU A 145 -7.44 -9.42 -7.95
C LEU A 145 -6.67 -10.69 -7.61
N ASP A 146 -5.55 -10.59 -6.91
CA ASP A 146 -4.81 -11.79 -6.47
C ASP A 146 -4.95 -11.97 -4.94
N LEU A 147 -5.58 -13.07 -4.53
CA LEU A 147 -5.74 -13.47 -3.13
C LEU A 147 -5.02 -14.79 -2.80
N ASP A 148 -4.20 -15.30 -3.72
CA ASP A 148 -3.56 -16.61 -3.58
C ASP A 148 -2.66 -16.70 -2.34
N ASN A 149 -2.44 -17.94 -1.90
CA ASN A 149 -1.54 -18.25 -0.78
C ASN A 149 -1.88 -17.52 0.55
N ASN A 150 -3.15 -17.14 0.74
CA ASN A 150 -3.67 -16.68 2.03
C ASN A 150 -4.18 -17.85 2.90
N LYS A 151 -4.88 -17.55 3.99
CA LYS A 151 -5.50 -18.53 4.92
C LYS A 151 -7.02 -18.40 4.96
N LEU A 152 -7.62 -17.91 3.87
CA LEU A 152 -9.05 -17.74 3.73
C LEU A 152 -9.73 -19.11 3.72
N ILE A 153 -10.64 -19.34 4.68
CA ILE A 153 -11.43 -20.57 4.78
C ILE A 153 -12.79 -20.40 4.10
N THR A 154 -13.37 -19.22 4.24
CA THR A 154 -14.65 -18.84 3.65
C THR A 154 -14.57 -17.42 3.10
N LEU A 155 -15.43 -17.16 2.11
CA LEU A 155 -15.64 -15.83 1.56
C LEU A 155 -17.06 -15.38 1.91
N PRO A 156 -17.26 -14.11 2.31
CA PRO A 156 -18.59 -13.53 2.41
C PRO A 156 -19.39 -13.73 1.12
N GLN A 157 -20.70 -13.97 1.25
CA GLN A 157 -21.58 -14.08 0.10
C GLN A 157 -21.56 -12.77 -0.70
N GLY A 158 -21.47 -12.88 -2.02
CA GLY A 158 -21.49 -11.72 -2.92
C GLY A 158 -20.24 -10.83 -2.84
N ILE A 159 -19.13 -11.32 -2.28
CA ILE A 159 -17.90 -10.51 -2.12
C ILE A 159 -17.37 -9.92 -3.44
N PHE A 160 -17.73 -10.51 -4.58
CA PHE A 160 -17.31 -10.08 -5.91
C PHE A 160 -18.44 -9.40 -6.73
N ASP A 161 -19.65 -9.24 -6.20
CA ASP A 161 -20.82 -8.77 -6.97
C ASP A 161 -20.65 -7.35 -7.54
N GLY A 162 -19.79 -6.53 -6.94
CA GLY A 162 -19.46 -5.18 -7.42
C GLY A 162 -18.36 -5.13 -8.50
N LEU A 163 -17.72 -6.24 -8.81
CA LEU A 163 -16.53 -6.31 -9.67
C LEU A 163 -16.90 -6.63 -11.13
N ALA A 164 -17.60 -5.71 -11.77
CA ALA A 164 -18.14 -5.91 -13.13
C ALA A 164 -17.07 -6.17 -14.21
N ASN A 165 -15.83 -5.73 -13.98
CA ASN A 165 -14.72 -5.82 -14.94
C ASN A 165 -13.69 -6.90 -14.58
N LEU A 166 -13.92 -7.71 -13.55
CA LEU A 166 -12.93 -8.69 -13.09
C LEU A 166 -12.71 -9.77 -14.14
N THR A 167 -11.46 -9.94 -14.57
CA THR A 167 -11.06 -10.94 -15.57
C THR A 167 -10.01 -11.93 -15.06
N ALA A 168 -9.28 -11.58 -14.01
CA ALA A 168 -8.34 -12.45 -13.31
C ALA A 168 -8.58 -12.43 -11.79
N LEU A 169 -8.67 -13.62 -11.20
CA LEU A 169 -8.88 -13.87 -9.77
C LEU A 169 -7.98 -15.01 -9.29
#